data_AF-A0A660NS62-F1
#
_entry.id   AF-A0A660NS62-F1
#
_cell.length_a   1.000
_cell.length_b   1.000
_cell.length_c   1.000
_cell.angle_alpha   90.00
_cell.angle_beta   90.00
_cell.angle_gamma   90.00
#
_symmetry.space_group_name_H-M   'P 1'
#
loop_
_entity.id
_entity.type
_entity.pdbx_description
1 polymer ?
#
loop_
_entity_poly.entity_id
_entity_poly.type
_entity_poly.pdbx_seq_one_letter_code
_entity_poly.pdbx_strand_id
1 'polypeptide(L)' 'MIDKKWIEQGFIDEPITVNTDIKAEIKRMCKEKNAVIMAHYYTVPEVQELADFVGDSLALAQKAA' A
#
# COMPACT_ATOMS: atom_id res chain seq x y z
N MET A 1 -6.55 17.79 -7.60
CA MET A 1 -7.81 17.49 -8.32
C MET A 1 -7.65 16.10 -8.91
N ILE A 2 -8.66 15.24 -8.83
CA ILE A 2 -8.58 13.88 -9.42
C ILE A 2 -8.91 14.02 -10.91
N ASP A 3 -8.05 13.50 -11.77
CA ASP A 3 -8.25 13.55 -13.22
C ASP A 3 -9.39 12.64 -13.64
N LYS A 4 -10.28 13.12 -14.52
CA LYS A 4 -11.43 12.33 -15.02
C LYS A 4 -10.99 11.00 -15.64
N LYS A 5 -9.81 11.01 -16.27
CA LYS A 5 -9.16 9.84 -16.88
C LYS A 5 -8.95 8.71 -15.86
N TRP A 6 -8.49 9.00 -14.64
CA TRP A 6 -8.22 7.96 -13.63
C TRP A 6 -9.48 7.34 -13.07
N ILE A 7 -10.56 8.11 -13.00
CA ILE A 7 -11.86 7.61 -12.55
C ILE A 7 -12.40 6.59 -13.56
N GLU A 8 -12.23 6.84 -14.86
CA GLU A 8 -12.64 5.91 -15.92
C GLU A 8 -11.74 4.67 -16.01
N GLN A 9 -10.43 4.82 -15.78
CA GLN A 9 -9.48 3.70 -15.79
C GLN A 9 -9.54 2.85 -14.51
N GLY A 10 -9.99 3.43 -13.39
CA GLY A 10 -10.00 2.76 -12.08
C GLY A 10 -8.64 2.69 -11.39
N PHE A 11 -7.59 3.27 -11.99
CA PHE A 11 -6.24 3.37 -11.42
C PHE A 11 -5.51 4.61 -11.94
N ILE A 12 -4.44 4.98 -11.24
CA ILE A 12 -3.56 6.09 -11.61
C ILE A 12 -2.35 5.52 -12.33
N ASP A 13 -2.09 5.99 -13.55
CA ASP A 13 -0.98 5.56 -14.41
C ASP A 13 0.10 6.65 -14.57
N GLU A 14 0.16 7.60 -13.64
CA GLU A 14 1.12 8.69 -13.70
C GLU A 14 2.57 8.19 -13.55
N PRO A 15 3.50 8.76 -14.34
CA PRO A 15 4.91 8.43 -14.20
C PRO A 15 5.43 8.93 -12.85
N ILE A 16 6.06 8.03 -12.11
CA ILE A 16 6.77 8.36 -10.88
C ILE A 16 8.16 8.90 -11.27
N THR A 17 8.66 9.90 -10.53
CA THR A 17 10.02 10.42 -10.75
C THR A 17 11.06 9.32 -10.54
N VAL A 18 12.03 9.24 -11.46
CA VAL A 18 13.00 8.13 -11.57
C VAL A 18 13.81 7.88 -10.29
N ASN A 19 13.98 8.90 -9.44
CA ASN A 19 14.77 8.81 -8.21
C ASN A 19 13.92 8.69 -6.94
N THR A 20 12.63 8.35 -7.06
CA THR A 20 11.76 8.18 -5.90
C THR A 20 11.95 6.81 -5.27
N ASP A 21 12.35 6.79 -3.99
CA ASP A 21 12.24 5.58 -3.18
C ASP A 21 10.77 5.37 -2.78
N ILE A 22 10.08 4.54 -3.58
CA ILE A 22 8.66 4.22 -3.39
C ILE A 22 8.39 3.63 -2.01
N LYS A 23 9.28 2.76 -1.50
CA LYS A 23 9.10 2.11 -0.19
C LYS A 23 9.20 3.14 0.93
N ALA A 24 10.18 4.04 0.85
CA ALA A 24 10.35 5.13 1.82
C ALA A 24 9.16 6.09 1.83
N GLU A 25 8.65 6.48 0.65
CA GLU A 25 7.51 7.38 0.55
C GLU A 25 6.23 6.76 1.11
N ILE A 26 5.96 5.48 0.84
CA ILE A 26 4.79 4.80 1.42
C ILE A 26 4.91 4.75 2.95
N LYS A 27 6.08 4.41 3.51
CA LYS A 27 6.27 4.41 4.96
C LYS A 27 6.13 5.80 5.58
N ARG A 28 6.62 6.85 4.90
CA ARG A 28 6.42 8.25 5.32
C ARG A 28 4.93 8.57 5.41
N MET A 29 4.16 8.23 4.38
CA MET A 29 2.71 8.45 4.37
C MET A 29 1.97 7.66 5.45
N CYS A 30 2.34 6.39 5.68
CA CYS A 30 1.77 5.60 6.77
C CYS A 30 2.00 6.27 8.14
N LYS A 31 3.22 6.77 8.38
CA LYS A 31 3.54 7.49 9.62
C LYS A 31 2.72 8.78 9.75
N GLU A 32 2.60 9.57 8.69
CA GLU A 32 1.81 10.82 8.70
C GLU A 32 0.31 10.57 8.93
N LYS A 33 -0.20 9.44 8.44
CA LYS A 33 -1.61 9.06 8.58
C LYS A 33 -1.88 8.20 9.81
N ASN A 34 -0.85 7.90 10.62
CA ASN A 34 -0.93 6.92 11.70
C ASN A 34 -1.58 5.59 11.25
N ALA A 35 -1.16 5.11 10.09
CA ALA A 35 -1.69 3.92 9.43
C ALA A 35 -0.67 2.78 9.50
N VAL A 36 -1.19 1.55 9.52
CA VAL A 36 -0.42 0.30 9.39
C VAL A 36 -0.78 -0.39 8.09
N ILE A 37 0.17 -1.12 7.51
CA ILE A 37 -0.05 -1.93 6.30
C ILE A 37 -0.15 -3.39 6.72
N MET A 38 -1.24 -4.03 6.30
CA MET A 38 -1.51 -5.45 6.53
C MET A 38 -1.67 -6.15 5.19
N ALA A 39 -0.96 -7.25 4.98
CA ALA A 39 -0.95 -7.97 3.71
C ALA A 39 -1.39 -9.43 3.87
N HIS A 40 -2.17 -9.92 2.90
CA HIS A 40 -2.53 -11.34 2.81
C HIS A 40 -1.41 -12.14 2.15
N TYR A 41 -1.29 -13.44 2.45
CA TYR A 41 -0.29 -14.32 1.84
C TYR A 41 -0.31 -14.38 0.31
N TYR A 42 -1.42 -13.98 -0.33
CA TYR A 42 -1.57 -13.98 -1.79
C TYR A 42 -1.13 -12.67 -2.45
N THR A 43 -0.69 -11.69 -1.67
CA THR A 43 -0.15 -10.44 -2.21
C THR A 43 1.24 -10.65 -2.79
N VAL A 44 1.64 -9.78 -3.73
CA VAL A 44 2.97 -9.87 -4.35
C VAL A 44 4.08 -9.63 -3.30
N PRO A 45 5.26 -10.26 -3.43
CA PRO A 45 6.33 -10.19 -2.42
C PRO A 45 6.73 -8.75 -2.05
N GLU A 46 6.74 -7.84 -3.01
CA GLU A 46 7.11 -6.44 -2.82
C GLU A 46 6.16 -5.71 -1.86
N VAL A 47 4.87 -6.10 -1.84
CA VAL A 47 3.87 -5.58 -0.91
C VAL A 47 4.01 -6.24 0.46
N GLN A 48 4.32 -7.53 0.51
CA GLN A 48 4.55 -8.23 1.78
C GLN A 48 5.78 -7.67 2.52
N GLU A 49 6.86 -7.35 1.80
CA GLU A 49 8.06 -6.72 2.36
C GLU A 49 7.80 -5.33 2.97
N LEU A 50 6.78 -4.64 2.48
CA LEU A 50 6.39 -3.32 2.97
C LEU A 50 5.43 -3.38 4.16
N ALA A 51 4.70 -4.50 4.30
CA ALA A 51 3.67 -4.67 5.32
C ALA A 51 4.25 -4.78 6.73
N ASP A 52 3.52 -4.23 7.70
CA ASP A 52 3.83 -4.39 9.13
C ASP A 52 3.42 -5.78 9.64
N PHE A 53 2.37 -6.35 9.04
CA PHE A 53 1.85 -7.69 9.36
C PHE A 53 1.45 -8.43 8.09
N VAL A 54 1.82 -9.71 8.01
CA VAL A 54 1.43 -10.62 6.94
C VAL A 54 0.71 -11.82 7.55
N GLY A 55 -0.45 -12.19 7.00
CA GLY A 55 -1.27 -13.26 7.58
C GLY A 55 -2.38 -13.76 6.64
N ASP A 56 -3.06 -14.82 7.08
CA ASP A 56 -4.34 -15.22 6.48
C ASP A 56 -5.51 -14.39 7.03
N SER A 57 -6.73 -14.66 6.58
CA SER A 57 -7.91 -13.90 7.03
C SER A 57 -8.09 -13.87 8.55
N LEU A 58 -7.79 -14.97 9.26
CA LEU A 58 -7.95 -15.05 10.71
C LEU A 58 -6.86 -14.25 11.43
N ALA A 59 -5.60 -14.42 11.02
CA ALA A 59 -4.47 -13.69 11.60
C ALA A 59 -4.62 -12.18 11.42
N LEU A 60 -5.07 -11.74 10.23
CA LEU A 60 -5.33 -10.33 9.97
C LEU A 60 -6.50 -9.80 10.81
N ALA A 61 -7.60 -10.55 10.93
CA ALA A 61 -8.73 -10.14 11.76
C ALA A 61 -8.35 -10.00 13.25
N GLN A 62 -7.57 -10.94 13.78
CA GLN A 62 -7.07 -10.89 15.16
C GLN A 62 -6.14 -9.70 15.39
N LYS A 63 -5.37 -9.30 14.37
CA LYS A 63 -4.44 -8.18 14.48
C LYS A 63 -5.12 -6.81 14.35
N ALA A 64 -6.27 -6.76 13.70
CA ALA A 64 -7.08 -5.56 13.53
C ALA A 64 -8.06 -5.29 14.69
N ALA A 65 -8.26 -6.27 15.58
CA ALA A 65 -9.08 -6.16 16.79
C ALA A 65 -8.35 -5.40 17.91
#